data_AF-A0A4S8RF42-F1
#
_entry.id   AF-A0A4S8RF42-F1
#
_cell.length_a   1.000
_cell.length_b   1.000
_cell.length_c   1.000
_cell.angle_alpha   90.00
_cell.angle_beta   90.00
_cell.angle_gamma   90.00
#
_symmetry.space_group_name_H-M   'P 1'
#
loop_
_entity.id
_entity.type
_entity.pdbx_description
1 polymer ?
#
loop_
_entity_poly.entity_id
_entity_poly.type
_entity_poly.pdbx_seq_one_letter_code
_entity_poly.pdbx_strand_id
1 'polypeptide(L)'
;MGKKIFTLKNVAIGIGLIMLDLAVYIVLGLLLMDYDDFYDKSKGEYWSLESMTASQKATYIGLNIWHILNIIIIGYLIYRIIKIVRNNVLQQRV
;
A
#
# COMPACT_ATOMS: atom_id res chain seq x y z
N MET A 1 -0.12 0.10 -33.96
CA MET A 1 -0.97 1.10 -33.28
C MET A 1 -0.71 1.00 -31.77
N GLY A 2 0.06 1.93 -31.19
CA GLY A 2 0.43 1.86 -29.78
C GLY A 2 -0.80 1.95 -28.87
N LYS A 3 -0.91 1.05 -27.89
CA LYS A 3 -2.02 1.04 -26.91
C LYS A 3 -1.98 2.36 -26.14
N LYS A 4 -3.01 3.20 -26.26
CA LYS A 4 -3.08 4.49 -25.53
C LYS A 4 -3.11 4.20 -24.03
N ILE A 5 -2.03 4.55 -23.33
CA ILE A 5 -1.88 4.29 -21.89
C ILE A 5 -2.83 5.21 -21.09
N PHE A 6 -2.97 6.46 -21.52
CA PHE A 6 -3.85 7.47 -20.91
C PHE A 6 -5.22 7.51 -21.59
N THR A 7 -5.99 6.44 -21.47
CA THR A 7 -7.43 6.50 -21.78
C THR A 7 -8.20 6.89 -20.52
N LEU A 8 -9.35 7.56 -20.67
CA LEU A 8 -10.22 7.91 -19.54
C LEU A 8 -10.53 6.69 -18.66
N LYS A 9 -10.76 5.53 -19.28
CA LYS A 9 -10.93 4.25 -18.60
C LYS A 9 -9.73 3.90 -17.70
N ASN A 10 -8.51 3.98 -18.23
CA ASN A 10 -7.30 3.64 -17.46
C ASN A 10 -7.06 4.64 -16.33
N VAL A 11 -7.33 5.92 -16.56
CA VAL A 11 -7.22 6.96 -15.51
C VAL A 11 -8.24 6.71 -14.40
N ALA A 12 -9.51 6.43 -14.76
CA ALA A 12 -10.56 6.11 -13.79
C ALA A 12 -10.22 4.85 -12.97
N ILE A 13 -9.67 3.81 -13.60
CA ILE A 13 -9.19 2.61 -12.90
C ILE A 13 -8.07 2.98 -11.92
N GLY A 14 -7.10 3.80 -12.34
CA GLY A 14 -6.01 4.24 -11.47
C GLY A 14 -6.50 5.01 -10.24
N ILE A 15 -7.42 5.96 -10.44
CA ILE A 15 -8.05 6.70 -9.33
C ILE A 15 -8.81 5.73 -8.41
N GLY A 16 -9.59 4.80 -8.97
CA GLY A 16 -10.32 3.81 -8.18
C GLY A 16 -9.41 2.94 -7.31
N LEU A 17 -8.25 2.53 -7.83
CA LEU A 17 -7.25 1.77 -7.05
C LEU A 17 -6.67 2.59 -5.90
N ILE A 18 -6.36 3.88 -6.12
CA ILE A 18 -5.87 4.77 -5.06
C ILE A 18 -6.95 4.97 -3.99
N MET A 19 -8.21 5.18 -4.39
CA MET A 19 -9.33 5.34 -3.45
C MET A 19 -9.56 4.08 -2.63
N LEU A 20 -9.44 2.89 -3.24
CA LEU A 20 -9.52 1.62 -2.53
C LEU A 20 -8.38 1.47 -1.51
N ASP A 21 -7.15 1.79 -1.90
CA ASP A 21 -5.99 1.76 -1.01
C ASP A 21 -6.17 2.67 0.21
N LEU A 22 -6.61 3.91 -0.02
CA LEU A 22 -6.94 4.86 1.05
C LEU A 22 -8.05 4.33 1.95
N ALA A 23 -9.10 3.73 1.39
CA ALA A 23 -10.18 3.14 2.18
C ALA A 23 -9.68 2.00 3.08
N VAL A 24 -8.77 1.14 2.58
CA VAL A 24 -8.16 0.08 3.40
C VAL A 24 -7.34 0.67 4.53
N TYR A 25 -6.52 1.70 4.27
CA TYR A 25 -5.77 2.40 5.32
C TYR A 25 -6.67 3.03 6.38
N ILE A 26 -7.76 3.69 5.97
CA ILE A 26 -8.73 4.29 6.89
C ILE A 26 -9.35 3.20 7.77
N VAL A 27 -9.81 2.09 7.18
CA VAL A 27 -10.44 1.00 7.94
C VAL A 27 -9.45 0.37 8.93
N LEU A 28 -8.24 0.01 8.47
CA LEU A 28 -7.23 -0.59 9.34
C LEU A 28 -6.77 0.38 10.44
N GLY A 29 -6.63 1.67 10.12
CA GLY A 29 -6.29 2.71 11.08
C GLY A 29 -7.37 2.91 12.15
N LEU A 30 -8.65 2.97 11.75
CA LEU A 30 -9.77 3.07 12.69
C LEU A 30 -9.88 1.84 13.60
N LEU A 31 -9.62 0.64 13.06
CA LEU A 31 -9.60 -0.58 13.86
C LEU A 31 -8.42 -0.63 14.83
N LEU A 32 -7.30 0.04 14.53
CA LEU A 32 -6.15 0.15 15.43
C LEU A 32 -6.29 1.28 16.45
N MET A 33 -7.09 2.31 16.17
CA MET A 33 -7.31 3.45 17.06
C MET A 33 -7.85 3.01 18.43
N ASP A 34 -8.67 1.95 18.48
CA ASP A 34 -9.13 1.33 19.72
C ASP A 34 -7.96 0.83 20.60
N TYR A 35 -6.89 0.32 20.00
CA TYR A 35 -5.69 -0.07 20.75
C TYR A 35 -4.98 1.15 21.35
N ASP A 36 -4.89 2.25 20.60
CA ASP A 36 -4.22 3.47 21.06
C ASP A 36 -5.01 4.16 22.18
N ASP A 37 -6.33 4.25 22.05
CA ASP A 37 -7.21 4.92 23.03
C ASP A 37 -7.32 4.13 24.35
N PHE A 38 -7.25 2.80 24.29
CA PHE A 38 -7.44 1.91 25.44
C PHE A 38 -6.19 1.11 25.81
N TYR A 39 -5.01 1.58 25.42
CA TYR A 39 -3.75 0.91 25.74
C TYR A 39 -3.53 0.76 27.25
N ASP A 40 -3.14 -0.45 27.66
CA ASP A 40 -2.86 -0.80 29.05
C ASP A 40 -1.40 -1.24 29.19
N LYS A 41 -0.61 -0.45 29.92
CA LYS A 41 0.81 -0.69 30.18
C LYS A 41 1.08 -2.01 30.90
N SER A 42 0.10 -2.57 31.60
CA SER A 42 0.26 -3.86 32.29
C SER A 42 0.27 -5.06 31.33
N LYS A 43 -0.23 -4.89 30.09
CA LYS A 43 -0.33 -5.97 29.11
C LYS A 43 0.94 -6.17 28.27
N GLY A 44 1.96 -5.34 28.47
CA GLY A 44 3.22 -5.39 27.72
C GLY A 44 3.57 -4.02 27.13
N GLU A 45 4.64 -3.97 26.35
CA GLU A 45 5.10 -2.73 25.72
C GLU A 45 4.11 -2.23 24.66
N TYR A 46 4.02 -0.91 24.49
CA TYR A 46 3.21 -0.28 23.47
C TYR A 46 3.69 -0.69 22.07
N TRP A 47 2.78 -0.99 21.15
CA TRP A 47 3.06 -1.60 19.84
C TRP A 47 3.69 -3.00 19.86
N SER A 48 3.81 -3.64 21.03
CA SER A 48 4.17 -5.05 21.08
C SER A 48 2.97 -5.93 20.74
N LEU A 49 3.23 -7.08 20.11
CA LEU A 49 2.17 -8.06 19.85
C LEU A 49 1.61 -8.65 21.15
N GLU A 50 2.35 -8.62 22.25
CA GLU A 50 1.93 -9.17 23.54
C GLU A 50 0.84 -8.33 24.20
N SER A 51 0.91 -7.00 24.06
CA SER A 51 -0.08 -6.08 24.65
C SER A 51 -1.38 -5.95 23.85
N MET A 52 -1.44 -6.53 22.64
CA MET A 52 -2.61 -6.49 21.76
C MET A 52 -3.54 -7.69 21.97
N THR A 53 -4.85 -7.41 21.91
CA THR A 53 -5.86 -8.46 21.76
C THR A 53 -5.73 -9.17 20.40
N ALA A 54 -6.42 -10.30 20.23
CA ALA A 54 -6.37 -11.06 18.98
C ALA A 54 -6.82 -10.24 17.75
N SER A 55 -7.86 -9.41 17.90
CA SER A 55 -8.36 -8.53 16.83
C SER A 55 -7.36 -7.42 16.51
N GLN A 56 -6.84 -6.72 17.52
CA GLN A 56 -5.83 -5.65 17.35
C GLN A 56 -4.56 -6.20 16.69
N LYS A 57 -4.13 -7.40 17.10
CA LYS A 57 -3.01 -8.12 16.50
C LYS A 57 -3.25 -8.46 15.03
N ALA A 58 -4.44 -8.96 14.69
CA ALA A 58 -4.80 -9.23 13.29
C ALA A 58 -4.80 -7.96 12.44
N THR A 59 -5.36 -6.86 12.97
CA THR A 59 -5.36 -5.55 12.30
C THR A 59 -3.93 -5.02 12.10
N TYR A 60 -3.09 -5.08 13.14
CA TYR A 60 -1.69 -4.62 13.07
C TYR A 60 -0.87 -5.42 12.05
N ILE A 61 -0.98 -6.75 12.08
CA ILE A 61 -0.32 -7.62 11.09
C ILE A 61 -0.86 -7.33 9.68
N GLY A 62 -2.18 -7.16 9.55
CA GLY A 62 -2.83 -6.80 8.29
C GLY A 62 -2.31 -5.49 7.71
N LEU A 63 -2.16 -4.46 8.55
CA LEU A 63 -1.58 -3.16 8.16
C LEU A 63 -0.14 -3.30 7.68
N ASN A 64 0.70 -4.07 8.39
CA ASN A 64 2.07 -4.32 7.97
C ASN A 64 2.17 -5.09 6.65
N ILE A 65 1.31 -6.10 6.45
CA ILE A 65 1.20 -6.82 5.17
C ILE A 65 0.79 -5.84 4.06
N TRP A 66 -0.16 -4.94 4.34
CA TRP A 66 -0.62 -3.95 3.38
C TRP A 66 0.49 -2.97 2.97
N HIS A 67 1.33 -2.53 3.92
CA HIS A 67 2.53 -1.74 3.64
C HIS A 67 3.51 -2.48 2.72
N ILE A 68 3.79 -3.76 3.00
CA ILE A 68 4.67 -4.59 2.17
C ILE A 68 4.15 -4.70 0.74
N LEU A 69 2.85 -4.96 0.58
CA LEU A 69 2.21 -5.02 -0.74
C LEU A 69 2.37 -3.70 -1.50
N ASN A 70 2.15 -2.57 -0.83
CA ASN A 70 2.33 -1.25 -1.43
C ASN A 70 3.79 -0.99 -1.85
N ILE A 71 4.76 -1.35 -1.02
CA ILE A 71 6.19 -1.24 -1.37
C ILE A 71 6.52 -2.08 -2.62
N ILE A 72 6.02 -3.33 -2.68
CA ILE A 72 6.24 -4.22 -3.83
C ILE A 72 5.63 -3.61 -5.12
N ILE A 73 4.40 -3.09 -5.03
CA ILE A 73 3.72 -2.45 -6.17
C ILE A 73 4.49 -1.22 -6.65
N ILE A 74 4.90 -0.34 -5.74
CA ILE A 74 5.68 0.86 -6.06
C ILE A 74 7.03 0.46 -6.69
N GLY A 75 7.73 -0.51 -6.10
CA GLY A 75 9.00 -1.02 -6.64
C GLY A 75 8.85 -1.58 -8.06
N TYR A 76 7.78 -2.33 -8.32
CA TYR A 76 7.46 -2.82 -9.66
C TYR A 76 7.16 -1.70 -10.65
N LEU A 77 6.39 -0.68 -10.24
CA LEU A 77 6.08 0.48 -11.08
C LEU A 77 7.35 1.26 -11.45
N ILE A 78 8.23 1.50 -10.47
CA ILE A 78 9.54 2.16 -10.69
C ILE A 78 10.38 1.34 -11.67
N TYR A 79 10.53 0.03 -11.44
CA TYR A 79 11.27 -0.87 -12.34
C TYR A 79 10.73 -0.79 -13.77
N ARG A 80 9.40 -0.80 -13.93
CA ARG A 80 8.75 -0.74 -15.24
C ARG A 80 9.02 0.59 -15.93
N ILE A 81 8.96 1.71 -15.21
CA ILE A 81 9.27 3.05 -15.76
C ILE A 81 10.73 3.10 -16.23
N ILE A 82 11.68 2.65 -15.40
CA ILE A 82 13.10 2.63 -15.76
C ILE A 82 13.33 1.81 -17.03
N LYS A 83 12.70 0.63 -17.14
CA LYS A 83 12.81 -0.23 -18.32
C LYS A 83 12.25 0.44 -19.58
N ILE A 84 11.12 1.15 -19.48
CA ILE A 84 10.53 1.89 -20.60
C ILE A 84 11.46 3.02 -21.06
N VAL A 85 11.96 3.83 -20.11
CA VAL A 85 12.87 4.95 -20.42
C VAL A 85 14.14 4.42 -21.08
N ARG A 86 14.76 3.37 -20.53
CA ARG A 86 15.97 2.76 -21.10
C ARG A 86 15.75 2.25 -22.53
N ASN A 87 14.64 1.57 -22.79
CA ASN A 87 14.36 1.03 -24.12
C ASN A 87 14.12 2.14 -25.15
N ASN A 88 13.41 3.20 -24.78
CA ASN A 88 13.19 4.35 -25.67
C ASN A 88 14.50 5.07 -26.02
N VAL A 89 15.39 5.25 -25.04
CA VAL A 89 16.72 5.86 -25.27
C VAL A 89 17.57 5.00 -26.22
N LEU A 90 17.52 3.68 -26.09
CA LEU A 90 18.24 2.77 -26.99
C LEU A 90 17.71 2.83 -28.43
N GLN A 91 16.39 2.94 -28.62
CA GLN A 91 15.80 3.06 -29.95
C GLN A 91 16.07 4.41 -30.64
N GLN A 92 16.41 5.46 -29.88
CA GLN A 92 16.81 6.75 -30.45
C GLN A 92 18.29 6.81 -30.89
N ARG A 93 19.10 5.82 -30.49
CA ARG A 93 20.54 5.75 -30.82
C ARG A 93 20.86 4.84 -32.01
N VAL A 94 19.87 4.11 -32.54
CA VAL A 94 19.96 3.25 -33.72
C VAL A 94 19.27 3.95 -34.89
#